data_AF-A0A7W9P9L7-F1
#
_entry.id   AF-A0A7W9P9L7-F1
#
_cell.length_a   1.000
_cell.length_b   1.000
_cell.length_c   1.000
_cell.angle_alpha   90.00
_cell.angle_beta   90.00
_cell.angle_gamma   90.00
#
_symmetry.space_group_name_H-M   'P 1'
#
loop_
_entity.id
_entity.type
_entity.pdbx_description
1 polymer ?
#
loop_
_entity_poly.entity_id
_entity_poly.type
_entity_poly.pdbx_seq_one_letter_code
_entity_poly.pdbx_strand_id
1 'polypeptide(L)'
;MPSLTRTPKRDQARRDERREAVELRVLRALDTLLAAGTPFTELAVQRISSEAGIARSTFYRYFPDKSRLLIRMAELATADQFRAAEDWWSQSHADGEAGVVAAMRAMIAGSRNHHMLMRALLEAAAYDPDVGTYWQGRMEGFVGLVRARLERDAASGHVDPTLDLTSIAIVLTCMVERSIDFLLTTTTPIDDEQMARSLGRAIWSTVNSGAPVPADSP
;
A
#
# COMPACT_ATOMS: atom_id res chain seq x y z
N MET A 1 -50.84 -21.04 -14.70
CA MET A 1 -49.41 -21.08 -15.02
C MET A 1 -48.65 -20.24 -14.00
N PRO A 2 -47.98 -20.83 -13.00
CA PRO A 2 -47.20 -20.07 -12.02
C PRO A 2 -45.76 -19.87 -12.49
N SER A 3 -45.29 -18.63 -12.35
CA SER A 3 -43.99 -18.12 -12.78
C SER A 3 -42.83 -18.71 -11.97
N LEU A 4 -41.83 -19.27 -12.65
CA LEU A 4 -40.57 -19.77 -12.12
C LEU A 4 -39.48 -18.70 -12.31
N THR A 5 -39.22 -17.84 -11.32
CA THR A 5 -37.87 -17.24 -11.19
C THR A 5 -37.60 -16.72 -9.77
N ARG A 6 -37.47 -17.64 -8.82
CA ARG A 6 -36.66 -17.38 -7.62
C ARG A 6 -35.44 -18.28 -7.71
N THR A 7 -34.36 -17.77 -8.28
CA THR A 7 -33.07 -18.46 -8.28
C THR A 7 -32.72 -18.80 -6.83
N PRO A 8 -32.52 -20.08 -6.47
CA PRO A 8 -32.30 -20.46 -5.09
C PRO A 8 -30.94 -19.91 -4.61
N LYS A 9 -30.90 -19.39 -3.38
CA LYS A 9 -29.72 -18.79 -2.72
C LYS A 9 -28.43 -19.63 -2.83
N ARG A 10 -28.56 -20.96 -2.97
CA ARG A 10 -27.46 -21.92 -3.18
C ARG A 10 -26.77 -21.81 -4.54
N ASP A 11 -27.51 -21.50 -5.60
CA ASP A 11 -26.95 -21.37 -6.96
C ASP A 11 -26.18 -20.06 -7.10
N GLN A 12 -26.61 -19.02 -6.39
CA GLN A 12 -25.90 -17.74 -6.32
C GLN A 12 -24.57 -17.91 -5.57
N ALA A 13 -24.57 -18.52 -4.39
CA ALA A 13 -23.34 -18.77 -3.61
C ALA A 13 -22.30 -19.58 -4.41
N ARG A 14 -22.72 -20.65 -5.10
CA ARG A 14 -21.83 -21.44 -5.97
C ARG A 14 -21.25 -20.66 -7.16
N ARG A 15 -22.03 -19.71 -7.71
CA ARG A 15 -21.54 -18.84 -8.80
C ARG A 15 -20.53 -17.84 -8.28
N ASP A 16 -20.76 -17.29 -7.10
CA ASP A 16 -19.86 -16.34 -6.44
C ASP A 16 -18.53 -17.02 -6.05
N GLU A 17 -18.58 -18.21 -5.43
CA GLU A 17 -17.39 -19.04 -5.15
C GLU A 17 -16.58 -19.35 -6.42
N ARG A 18 -17.26 -19.74 -7.50
CA ARG A 18 -16.59 -20.01 -8.79
C ARG A 18 -15.98 -18.75 -9.38
N ARG A 19 -16.61 -17.59 -9.16
CA ARG A 19 -16.11 -16.29 -9.62
C ARG A 19 -14.85 -15.90 -8.86
N GLU A 20 -14.85 -15.98 -7.55
CA GLU A 20 -13.68 -15.73 -6.70
C GLU A 20 -12.53 -16.70 -7.03
N ALA A 21 -12.82 -17.98 -7.24
CA ALA A 21 -11.80 -18.97 -7.60
C ALA A 21 -11.09 -18.66 -8.94
N VAL A 22 -11.82 -18.15 -9.93
CA VAL A 22 -11.23 -17.72 -11.20
C VAL A 22 -10.43 -16.44 -11.03
N GLU A 23 -10.96 -15.47 -10.30
CA GLU A 23 -10.26 -14.22 -9.98
C GLU A 23 -8.91 -14.48 -9.31
N LEU A 24 -8.90 -15.29 -8.25
CA LEU A 24 -7.68 -15.69 -7.53
C LEU A 24 -6.66 -16.40 -8.42
N ARG A 25 -7.10 -17.24 -9.38
CA ARG A 25 -6.20 -17.88 -10.34
C ARG A 25 -5.51 -16.87 -11.25
N VAL A 26 -6.26 -15.88 -11.75
CA VAL A 26 -5.68 -14.83 -12.62
C VAL A 26 -4.70 -13.96 -11.84
N LEU A 27 -5.01 -13.63 -10.58
CA LEU A 27 -4.13 -12.87 -9.71
C LEU A 27 -2.83 -13.63 -9.40
N ARG A 28 -2.91 -14.92 -9.07
CA ARG A 28 -1.72 -15.77 -8.85
C ARG A 28 -0.86 -15.91 -10.11
N ALA A 29 -1.49 -15.97 -11.27
CA ALA A 29 -0.78 -16.01 -12.54
C ALA A 29 -0.01 -14.70 -12.79
N LEU A 30 -0.63 -13.55 -12.53
CA LEU A 30 0.07 -12.26 -12.60
C LEU A 30 1.24 -12.20 -11.62
N ASP A 31 1.04 -12.60 -10.36
CA ASP A 31 2.09 -12.65 -9.34
C ASP A 31 3.30 -13.50 -9.77
N THR A 32 3.03 -14.70 -10.28
CA THR A 32 4.07 -15.61 -10.79
C THR A 32 4.85 -14.98 -11.94
N LEU A 33 4.16 -14.30 -12.86
CA LEU A 33 4.79 -13.66 -14.01
C LEU A 33 5.62 -12.42 -13.62
N LEU A 34 5.17 -11.64 -12.64
CA LEU A 34 5.92 -10.52 -12.07
C LEU A 34 7.15 -11.01 -11.30
N ALA A 35 7.01 -12.06 -10.49
CA ALA A 35 8.12 -12.68 -9.75
C ALA A 35 9.18 -13.28 -10.68
N ALA A 36 8.80 -13.72 -11.88
CA ALA A 36 9.72 -14.14 -12.93
C ALA A 36 10.48 -12.96 -13.60
N GLY A 37 10.25 -11.72 -13.14
CA GLY A 37 10.95 -10.52 -13.62
C GLY A 37 10.43 -9.98 -14.95
N THR A 38 9.27 -10.43 -15.43
CA THR A 38 8.70 -9.88 -16.67
C THR A 38 8.08 -8.51 -16.37
N PRO A 39 8.47 -7.43 -17.08
CA PRO A 39 7.86 -6.11 -16.94
C PRO A 39 6.35 -6.18 -17.21
N PHE A 40 5.56 -5.44 -16.44
CA PHE A 40 4.09 -5.44 -16.58
C PHE A 40 3.63 -4.94 -17.96
N THR A 41 4.38 -4.00 -18.53
CA THR A 41 4.24 -3.50 -19.91
C THR A 41 4.25 -4.64 -20.94
N GLU A 42 5.16 -5.60 -20.80
CA GLU A 42 5.37 -6.71 -21.73
C GLU A 42 4.39 -7.88 -21.52
N LEU A 43 3.66 -7.93 -20.41
CA LEU A 43 2.73 -9.03 -20.13
C LEU A 43 1.48 -8.94 -21.01
N ALA A 44 1.35 -9.80 -22.01
CA ALA A 44 0.13 -9.90 -22.80
C ALA A 44 -0.99 -10.62 -22.02
N VAL A 45 -2.25 -10.21 -22.22
CA VAL A 45 -3.43 -10.89 -21.64
C VAL A 45 -3.45 -12.38 -21.98
N GLN A 46 -2.98 -12.76 -23.17
CA GLN A 46 -2.87 -14.16 -23.57
C GLN A 46 -1.90 -14.95 -22.67
N ARG A 47 -0.76 -14.37 -22.30
CA ARG A 47 0.23 -15.01 -21.41
C ARG A 47 -0.35 -15.17 -20.01
N ILE A 48 -0.97 -14.13 -19.46
CA ILE A 48 -1.66 -14.18 -18.15
C ILE A 48 -2.78 -15.24 -18.17
N SER A 49 -3.58 -15.28 -19.23
CA SER A 49 -4.68 -16.25 -19.35
C SER A 49 -4.16 -17.69 -19.43
N SER A 50 -3.06 -17.91 -20.17
CA SER A 50 -2.44 -19.23 -20.32
C SER A 50 -1.86 -19.70 -18.99
N GLU A 51 -1.12 -18.84 -18.29
CA GLU A 51 -0.58 -19.11 -16.94
C GLU A 51 -1.71 -19.39 -15.94
N ALA A 52 -2.80 -18.62 -16.01
CA ALA A 52 -3.97 -18.83 -15.17
C ALA A 52 -4.80 -20.06 -15.55
N GLY A 53 -4.52 -20.72 -16.69
CA GLY A 53 -5.26 -21.87 -17.22
C GLY A 53 -6.69 -21.55 -17.68
N ILE A 54 -6.97 -20.33 -18.14
CA ILE A 54 -8.29 -19.89 -18.61
C ILE A 54 -8.26 -19.41 -20.07
N ALA A 55 -9.42 -19.39 -20.71
CA ALA A 55 -9.55 -18.74 -22.02
C ALA A 55 -9.43 -17.21 -21.89
N ARG A 56 -8.87 -16.56 -22.92
CA ARG A 56 -8.78 -15.10 -23.01
C ARG A 56 -10.16 -14.41 -22.92
N SER A 57 -11.20 -15.01 -23.47
CA SER A 57 -12.58 -14.52 -23.33
C SER A 57 -13.09 -14.59 -21.88
N THR A 58 -12.62 -15.58 -21.11
CA THR A 58 -12.95 -15.68 -19.69
C THR A 58 -12.26 -14.56 -18.92
N PHE A 59 -11.00 -14.22 -19.22
CA PHE A 59 -10.30 -13.08 -18.60
C PHE A 59 -11.13 -11.79 -18.68
N TYR A 60 -11.56 -11.43 -19.90
CA TYR A 60 -12.29 -10.18 -20.14
C TYR A 60 -13.67 -10.11 -19.46
N ARG A 61 -14.20 -11.23 -18.99
CA ARG A 61 -15.42 -11.27 -18.18
C ARG A 61 -15.19 -10.77 -16.75
N TYR A 62 -13.97 -10.89 -16.23
CA TYR A 62 -13.61 -10.49 -14.87
C TYR A 62 -12.85 -9.17 -14.85
N PHE A 63 -11.94 -8.99 -15.80
CA PHE A 63 -11.08 -7.82 -15.88
C PHE A 63 -11.19 -7.21 -17.28
N PRO A 64 -11.69 -5.98 -17.43
CA PRO A 64 -11.82 -5.36 -18.74
C PRO A 64 -10.45 -5.18 -19.43
N ASP A 65 -9.39 -4.99 -18.64
CA ASP A 65 -8.01 -4.81 -19.09
C ASP A 65 -7.00 -5.29 -18.03
N LYS A 66 -5.70 -5.18 -18.35
CA LYS A 66 -4.61 -5.55 -17.44
C LYS A 66 -4.50 -4.59 -16.25
N SER A 67 -4.85 -3.33 -16.43
CA SER A 67 -4.71 -2.27 -15.44
C SER A 67 -5.66 -2.48 -14.27
N ARG A 68 -6.91 -2.88 -14.55
CA ARG A 68 -7.89 -3.31 -13.54
C ARG A 68 -7.47 -4.57 -12.82
N LEU A 69 -6.80 -5.52 -13.50
CA LEU A 69 -6.21 -6.66 -12.82
C LEU A 69 -5.10 -6.22 -11.84
N LEU A 70 -4.21 -5.32 -12.27
CA LEU A 70 -3.10 -4.83 -11.44
C LEU A 70 -3.62 -4.07 -10.21
N ILE A 71 -4.58 -3.16 -10.40
CA ILE A 71 -5.25 -2.43 -9.32
C ILE A 71 -5.89 -3.42 -8.34
N ARG A 72 -6.64 -4.41 -8.85
CA ARG A 72 -7.28 -5.40 -7.99
C ARG A 72 -6.28 -6.23 -7.20
N MET A 73 -5.15 -6.59 -7.82
CA MET A 73 -4.06 -7.27 -7.14
C MET A 73 -3.45 -6.40 -6.04
N ALA A 74 -3.24 -5.11 -6.30
CA ALA A 74 -2.75 -4.17 -5.32
C ALA A 74 -3.71 -3.98 -4.14
N GLU A 75 -5.02 -3.85 -4.39
CA GLU A 75 -6.04 -3.81 -3.35
C GLU A 75 -5.95 -5.03 -2.43
N LEU A 76 -5.89 -6.24 -2.98
CA LEU A 76 -5.87 -7.47 -2.19
C LEU A 76 -4.55 -7.68 -1.45
N ALA A 77 -3.42 -7.44 -2.12
CA ALA A 77 -2.09 -7.64 -1.52
C ALA A 77 -1.81 -6.61 -0.41
N THR A 78 -2.34 -5.40 -0.56
CA THR A 78 -2.04 -4.33 0.38
C THR A 78 -3.14 -4.10 1.41
N ALA A 79 -4.35 -4.65 1.25
CA ALA A 79 -5.45 -4.48 2.21
C ALA A 79 -5.05 -4.75 3.67
N ASP A 80 -4.37 -5.86 3.96
CA ASP A 80 -3.97 -6.20 5.33
C ASP A 80 -2.81 -5.34 5.83
N GLN A 81 -1.88 -4.96 4.96
CA GLN A 81 -0.75 -4.08 5.31
C GLN A 81 -1.22 -2.65 5.57
N PHE A 82 -2.20 -2.18 4.81
CA PHE A 82 -2.83 -0.88 4.96
C PHE A 82 -3.62 -0.81 6.23
N ARG A 83 -4.46 -1.82 6.49
CA ARG A 83 -5.21 -1.89 7.74
C ARG A 83 -4.27 -1.93 8.94
N ALA A 84 -3.18 -2.71 8.87
CA ALA A 84 -2.18 -2.74 9.93
C ALA A 84 -1.46 -1.40 10.11
N ALA A 85 -1.11 -0.71 9.02
CA ALA A 85 -0.52 0.63 9.07
C ALA A 85 -1.52 1.68 9.62
N GLU A 86 -2.78 1.64 9.19
CA GLU A 86 -3.87 2.48 9.69
C GLU A 86 -4.12 2.27 11.18
N ASP A 87 -4.25 1.01 11.60
CA ASP A 87 -4.43 0.61 12.99
C ASP A 87 -3.23 1.06 13.83
N TRP A 88 -2.02 0.94 13.31
CA TRP A 88 -0.81 1.38 13.99
C TRP A 88 -0.76 2.92 14.09
N TRP A 89 -0.91 3.66 12.99
CA TRP A 89 -0.88 5.12 12.99
C TRP A 89 -2.03 5.75 13.81
N SER A 90 -3.16 5.06 13.93
CA SER A 90 -4.29 5.47 14.77
C SER A 90 -4.07 5.20 16.26
N GLN A 91 -3.29 4.20 16.63
CA GLN A 91 -2.93 3.92 18.02
C GLN A 91 -1.95 4.97 18.57
N SER A 92 -2.25 5.53 19.73
CA SER A 92 -1.39 6.52 20.40
C SER A 92 -0.03 5.89 20.75
N HIS A 93 1.03 6.28 20.03
CA HIS A 93 2.40 5.94 20.39
C HIS A 93 2.84 6.70 21.63
N ALA A 94 2.40 6.20 22.79
CA ALA A 94 3.05 6.44 24.07
C ALA A 94 4.52 5.94 24.11
N ASP A 95 5.04 5.39 23.00
CA ASP A 95 6.34 4.72 22.91
C ASP A 95 7.48 5.59 22.31
N GLY A 96 7.22 6.88 22.02
CA GLY A 96 8.23 7.83 21.53
C GLY A 96 8.90 7.44 20.20
N GLU A 97 10.18 7.80 20.01
CA GLU A 97 10.97 7.49 18.80
C GLU A 97 10.96 5.98 18.48
N ALA A 98 11.04 5.13 19.51
CA ALA A 98 11.08 3.68 19.34
C ALA A 98 9.81 3.13 18.69
N GLY A 99 8.65 3.72 18.99
CA GLY A 99 7.40 3.45 18.30
C GLY A 99 7.55 3.73 16.80
N VAL A 100 7.93 4.96 16.44
CA VAL A 100 8.06 5.35 15.02
C VAL A 100 9.00 4.42 14.24
N VAL A 101 10.12 4.01 14.85
CA VAL A 101 11.04 3.03 14.25
C VAL A 101 10.36 1.67 14.02
N ALA A 102 9.55 1.20 14.98
CA ALA A 102 8.81 -0.06 14.83
C ALA A 102 7.79 -0.01 13.68
N ALA A 103 7.12 1.12 13.44
CA ALA A 103 6.30 1.31 12.25
C ALA A 103 7.08 1.21 10.96
N MET A 104 8.20 1.94 10.88
CA MET A 104 9.02 1.94 9.67
C MET A 104 9.49 0.52 9.35
N ARG A 105 9.86 -0.26 10.38
CA ARG A 105 10.20 -1.69 10.23
C ARG A 105 9.03 -2.50 9.67
N ALA A 106 7.83 -2.34 10.22
CA ALA A 106 6.63 -3.04 9.75
C ALA A 106 6.29 -2.67 8.29
N MET A 107 6.41 -1.39 7.94
CA MET A 107 6.17 -0.90 6.58
C MET A 107 7.19 -1.46 5.59
N ILE A 108 8.48 -1.45 5.92
CA ILE A 108 9.54 -2.04 5.09
C ILE A 108 9.30 -3.54 4.87
N ALA A 109 8.99 -4.28 5.95
CA ALA A 109 8.70 -5.71 5.87
C ALA A 109 7.47 -5.99 4.99
N GLY A 110 6.42 -5.18 5.11
CA GLY A 110 5.24 -5.26 4.24
C GLY A 110 5.59 -5.01 2.77
N SER A 111 6.34 -3.96 2.50
CA SER A 111 6.78 -3.61 1.14
C SER A 111 7.67 -4.68 0.51
N ARG A 112 8.51 -5.38 1.27
CA ARG A 112 9.31 -6.51 0.74
C ARG A 112 8.44 -7.64 0.18
N ASN A 113 7.36 -7.98 0.87
CA ASN A 113 6.47 -9.07 0.45
C ASN A 113 5.78 -8.80 -0.90
N HIS A 114 5.63 -7.53 -1.28
CA HIS A 114 4.93 -7.11 -2.50
C HIS A 114 5.75 -6.18 -3.40
N HIS A 115 7.08 -6.18 -3.27
CA HIS A 115 7.94 -5.21 -3.96
C HIS A 115 7.82 -5.28 -5.49
N MET A 116 7.69 -6.48 -6.08
CA MET A 116 7.46 -6.64 -7.52
C MET A 116 6.12 -6.06 -7.97
N LEU A 117 5.06 -6.22 -7.17
CA LEU A 117 3.75 -5.64 -7.44
C LEU A 117 3.78 -4.11 -7.33
N MET A 118 4.42 -3.56 -6.30
CA MET A 118 4.57 -2.11 -6.13
C MET A 118 5.37 -1.49 -7.26
N ARG A 119 6.46 -2.14 -7.68
CA ARG A 119 7.24 -1.73 -8.85
C ARG A 119 6.39 -1.70 -10.11
N ALA A 120 5.64 -2.77 -10.40
CA ALA A 120 4.74 -2.83 -11.56
C ALA A 120 3.67 -1.72 -11.52
N LEU A 121 3.16 -1.41 -10.33
CA LEU A 121 2.15 -0.37 -10.13
C LEU A 121 2.70 1.04 -10.34
N LEU A 122 3.89 1.34 -9.80
CA LEU A 122 4.59 2.60 -10.00
C LEU A 122 4.98 2.80 -11.47
N GLU A 123 5.48 1.76 -12.13
CA GLU A 123 5.78 1.77 -13.56
C GLU A 123 4.51 2.07 -14.37
N ALA A 124 3.42 1.36 -14.10
CA ALA A 124 2.16 1.53 -14.80
C ALA A 124 1.49 2.88 -14.55
N ALA A 125 1.59 3.43 -13.34
CA ALA A 125 1.04 4.73 -12.99
C ALA A 125 1.61 5.88 -13.83
N ALA A 126 2.82 5.71 -14.40
CA ALA A 126 3.46 6.73 -15.23
C ALA A 126 2.83 6.89 -16.62
N TYR A 127 2.11 5.88 -17.13
CA TYR A 127 1.55 5.90 -18.50
C TYR A 127 0.09 5.43 -18.59
N ASP A 128 -0.45 4.78 -17.56
CA ASP A 128 -1.84 4.35 -17.49
C ASP A 128 -2.65 5.25 -16.53
N PRO A 129 -3.62 6.04 -17.03
CA PRO A 129 -4.37 6.98 -16.20
C PRO A 129 -5.20 6.33 -15.09
N ASP A 130 -5.72 5.11 -15.30
CA ASP A 130 -6.52 4.41 -14.30
C ASP A 130 -5.64 3.97 -13.12
N VAL A 131 -4.45 3.45 -13.42
CA VAL A 131 -3.46 3.08 -12.40
C VAL A 131 -2.90 4.33 -11.71
N GLY A 132 -2.63 5.39 -12.47
CA GLY A 132 -2.18 6.67 -11.93
C GLY A 132 -3.18 7.26 -10.93
N THR A 133 -4.46 7.27 -11.28
CA THR A 133 -5.55 7.74 -10.40
C THR A 133 -5.63 6.88 -9.13
N TYR A 134 -5.54 5.56 -9.26
CA TYR A 134 -5.52 4.66 -8.11
C TYR A 134 -4.33 4.95 -7.17
N TRP A 135 -3.13 5.12 -7.72
CA TRP A 135 -1.94 5.41 -6.93
C TRP A 135 -2.03 6.77 -6.23
N GLN A 136 -2.52 7.80 -6.93
CA GLN A 136 -2.73 9.13 -6.34
C GLN A 136 -3.71 9.09 -5.18
N GLY A 137 -4.89 8.48 -5.37
CA GLY A 137 -5.88 8.36 -4.28
C GLY A 137 -5.35 7.60 -3.07
N ARG A 138 -4.48 6.61 -3.29
CA ARG A 138 -3.78 5.89 -2.22
C ARG A 138 -2.78 6.77 -1.47
N MET A 139 -2.00 7.59 -2.17
CA MET A 139 -1.08 8.55 -1.55
C MET A 139 -1.84 9.62 -0.76
N GLU A 140 -2.94 10.14 -1.31
CA GLU A 140 -3.83 11.08 -0.61
C GLU A 140 -4.41 10.47 0.68
N GLY A 141 -4.80 9.19 0.65
CA GLY A 141 -5.25 8.46 1.84
C GLY A 141 -4.19 8.40 2.94
N PHE A 142 -2.94 8.09 2.59
CA PHE A 142 -1.83 8.10 3.56
C PHE A 142 -1.54 9.48 4.12
N VAL A 143 -1.52 10.51 3.27
CA VAL A 143 -1.36 11.90 3.73
C VAL A 143 -2.46 12.26 4.73
N GLY A 144 -3.70 11.85 4.46
CA GLY A 144 -4.83 12.04 5.37
C GLY A 144 -4.63 11.36 6.73
N LEU A 145 -4.14 10.13 6.75
CA LEU A 145 -3.83 9.38 7.97
C LEU A 145 -2.72 10.04 8.80
N VAL A 146 -1.62 10.43 8.15
CA VAL A 146 -0.50 11.11 8.81
C VAL A 146 -0.94 12.46 9.35
N ARG A 147 -1.71 13.25 8.59
CA ARG A 147 -2.25 14.53 9.06
C ARG A 147 -3.15 14.36 10.28
N ALA A 148 -4.09 13.43 10.23
CA ALA A 148 -5.00 13.16 11.36
C ALA A 148 -4.24 12.72 12.62
N ARG A 149 -3.09 12.05 12.45
CA ARG A 149 -2.21 11.72 13.56
C ARG A 149 -1.52 12.95 14.13
N LEU A 150 -0.92 13.78 13.29
CA LEU A 150 -0.25 15.02 13.72
C LEU A 150 -1.21 15.97 14.44
N GLU A 151 -2.46 16.07 13.99
CA GLU A 151 -3.51 16.84 14.65
C GLU A 151 -3.79 16.34 16.09
N ARG A 152 -3.81 15.01 16.30
CA ARG A 152 -3.96 14.40 17.62
C ARG A 152 -2.74 14.66 18.51
N ASP A 153 -1.54 14.49 17.98
CA ASP A 153 -0.32 14.72 18.75
C ASP A 153 -0.16 16.21 19.11
N ALA A 154 -0.56 17.13 18.22
CA ALA A 154 -0.58 18.57 18.48
C ALA A 154 -1.55 18.95 19.61
N ALA A 155 -2.73 18.32 19.67
CA ALA A 155 -3.68 18.51 20.76
C ALA A 155 -3.12 18.05 22.13
N SER A 156 -2.14 17.14 22.13
CA SER A 156 -1.45 16.65 23.33
C SER A 156 -0.17 17.43 23.68
N GLY A 157 0.20 18.44 22.90
CA GLY A 157 1.39 19.28 23.13
C GLY A 157 2.71 18.69 22.63
N HIS A 158 2.68 17.59 21.87
CA HIS A 158 3.87 16.88 21.39
C HIS A 158 4.31 17.27 19.96
N VAL A 159 3.70 18.31 19.38
CA VAL A 159 4.03 18.80 18.04
C VAL A 159 4.37 20.27 18.09
N ASP A 160 5.41 20.67 17.35
CA ASP A 160 5.74 22.08 17.16
C ASP A 160 4.54 22.85 16.58
N PRO A 161 4.01 23.87 17.29
CA PRO A 161 2.82 24.60 16.88
C PRO A 161 3.04 25.47 15.62
N THR A 162 4.28 25.64 15.17
CA THR A 162 4.62 26.42 13.97
C THR A 162 4.51 25.62 12.67
N LEU A 163 4.35 24.29 12.76
CA LEU A 163 4.29 23.42 11.59
C LEU A 163 2.94 23.50 10.87
N ASP A 164 2.97 23.65 9.55
CA ASP A 164 1.81 23.36 8.70
C ASP A 164 1.60 21.84 8.60
N LEU A 165 0.60 21.34 9.32
CA LEU A 165 0.37 19.89 9.47
C LEU A 165 0.06 19.19 8.14
N THR A 166 -0.50 19.91 7.17
CA THR A 166 -0.80 19.34 5.85
C THR A 166 0.48 19.16 5.05
N SER A 167 1.31 20.19 4.96
CA SER A 167 2.59 20.15 4.25
C SER A 167 3.53 19.12 4.86
N ILE A 168 3.61 19.05 6.19
CA ILE A 168 4.49 18.09 6.84
C ILE A 168 3.99 16.64 6.65
N ALA A 169 2.67 16.41 6.66
CA ALA A 169 2.11 15.09 6.33
C ALA A 169 2.50 14.64 4.91
N ILE A 170 2.46 15.56 3.93
CA ILE A 170 2.92 15.29 2.56
C ILE A 170 4.40 14.94 2.54
N VAL A 171 5.24 15.77 3.16
CA VAL A 171 6.70 15.56 3.20
C VAL A 171 7.05 14.21 3.82
N LEU A 172 6.47 13.88 4.98
CA LEU A 172 6.75 12.62 5.67
C LEU A 172 6.28 11.42 4.84
N THR A 173 5.09 11.51 4.23
CA THR A 173 4.56 10.42 3.38
C THR A 173 5.45 10.16 2.17
N CYS A 174 5.80 11.21 1.42
CA CYS A 174 6.67 11.10 0.24
C CYS A 174 8.09 10.65 0.61
N MET A 175 8.63 11.13 1.74
CA MET A 175 9.95 10.73 2.22
C MET A 175 10.00 9.22 2.51
N VAL A 176 9.01 8.70 3.24
CA VAL A 176 8.95 7.27 3.59
C VAL A 176 8.75 6.42 2.34
N GLU A 177 7.77 6.77 1.49
CA GLU A 177 7.50 6.04 0.24
C GLU A 177 8.75 5.93 -0.62
N ARG A 178 9.40 7.06 -0.90
CA ARG A 178 10.57 7.12 -1.78
C ARG A 178 11.78 6.39 -1.22
N SER A 179 11.97 6.44 0.10
CA SER A 179 13.09 5.79 0.79
C SER A 179 12.94 4.26 0.79
N ILE A 180 11.72 3.76 1.00
CA ILE A 180 11.43 2.34 0.92
C ILE A 180 11.57 1.85 -0.53
N ASP A 181 11.03 2.57 -1.50
CA ASP A 181 11.23 2.24 -2.93
C ASP A 181 12.73 2.14 -3.27
N PHE A 182 13.52 3.13 -2.85
CA PHE A 182 14.98 3.14 -3.09
C PHE A 182 15.67 1.92 -2.46
N LEU A 183 15.35 1.60 -1.19
CA LEU A 183 15.90 0.44 -0.47
C LEU A 183 15.60 -0.89 -1.19
N LEU A 184 14.43 -1.01 -1.81
CA LEU A 184 13.98 -2.26 -2.43
C LEU A 184 14.40 -2.40 -3.90
N THR A 185 14.69 -1.30 -4.58
CA THR A 185 15.01 -1.31 -6.02
C THR A 185 16.50 -1.10 -6.32
N THR A 186 17.27 -0.63 -5.34
CA THR A 186 18.69 -0.28 -5.52
C THR A 186 19.59 -1.11 -4.62
N THR A 187 20.75 -1.53 -5.14
CA THR A 187 21.78 -2.15 -4.32
C THR A 187 22.38 -1.11 -3.38
N THR A 188 22.20 -1.29 -2.08
CA THR A 188 22.70 -0.41 -1.02
C THR A 188 23.31 -1.24 0.11
N PRO A 189 24.35 -0.73 0.81
CA PRO A 189 24.87 -1.39 2.01
C PRO A 189 23.94 -1.26 3.23
N ILE A 190 22.87 -0.45 3.14
CA ILE A 190 21.93 -0.19 4.22
C ILE A 190 20.92 -1.35 4.31
N ASP A 191 20.82 -1.96 5.48
CA ASP A 191 19.78 -2.95 5.76
C ASP A 191 18.45 -2.31 6.20
N ASP A 192 17.39 -3.13 6.24
CA ASP A 192 16.03 -2.71 6.60
C ASP A 192 15.96 -2.02 7.97
N GLU A 193 16.74 -2.51 8.92
CA GLU A 193 16.71 -2.05 10.29
C GLU A 193 17.43 -0.69 10.43
N GLN A 194 18.54 -0.50 9.74
CA GLN A 194 19.22 0.78 9.62
C GLN A 194 18.33 1.83 8.93
N MET A 195 17.61 1.44 7.87
CA MET A 195 16.65 2.33 7.20
C MET A 195 15.49 2.69 8.14
N ALA A 196 14.90 1.71 8.83
CA ALA A 196 13.80 1.92 9.77
C ALA A 196 14.19 2.89 10.89
N ARG A 197 15.39 2.74 11.46
CA ARG A 197 15.92 3.67 12.47
C ARG A 197 16.11 5.08 11.92
N SER A 198 16.67 5.20 10.72
CA SER A 198 16.94 6.50 10.11
C SER A 198 15.64 7.26 9.81
N LEU A 199 14.65 6.58 9.21
CA LEU A 199 13.32 7.13 8.96
C LEU A 199 12.60 7.48 10.26
N GLY A 200 12.60 6.58 11.23
CA GLY A 200 11.91 6.80 12.50
C GLY A 200 12.47 7.99 13.26
N ARG A 201 13.80 8.12 13.30
CA ARG A 201 14.47 9.27 13.91
C ARG A 201 14.19 10.57 13.17
N ALA A 202 14.24 10.57 11.84
CA ALA A 202 13.93 11.75 11.04
C ALA A 202 12.50 12.25 11.28
N ILE A 203 11.51 11.33 11.22
CA ILE A 203 10.11 11.64 11.52
C ILE A 203 9.98 12.19 12.96
N TRP A 204 10.55 11.49 13.94
CA TRP A 204 10.46 11.88 15.34
C TRP A 204 11.02 13.29 15.59
N SER A 205 12.23 13.55 15.08
CA SER A 205 12.84 14.88 15.19
C SER A 205 11.99 15.92 14.48
N THR A 206 11.56 15.71 13.24
CA THR A 206 10.75 16.70 12.50
C THR A 206 9.46 17.09 13.23
N VAL A 207 8.80 16.13 13.89
CA VAL A 207 7.55 16.39 14.62
C VAL A 207 7.79 17.06 15.98
N ASN A 208 8.87 16.69 16.68
CA ASN A 208 9.11 17.10 18.08
C ASN A 208 10.18 18.20 18.27
N SER A 209 10.88 18.67 17.22
CA SER A 209 12.01 19.62 17.35
C SER A 209 11.62 21.01 17.91
N GLY A 210 10.33 21.31 18.08
CA GLY A 210 9.85 22.55 18.68
C GLY A 210 9.22 22.41 20.07
N ALA A 211 9.23 21.22 20.69
CA ALA A 211 8.82 21.10 22.09
C ALA A 211 9.86 21.80 22.98
N PRO A 212 9.47 22.75 23.85
CA PRO A 212 10.42 23.43 24.71
C PRO A 212 11.15 22.39 25.56
N VAL A 213 12.48 22.39 25.49
CA VAL A 213 13.33 21.65 26.43
C VAL A 213 12.88 22.08 27.83
N PRO A 214 12.43 21.17 28.71
CA PRO A 214 12.13 21.54 30.08
C PRO A 214 13.40 22.15 30.65
N ALA A 215 13.34 23.44 31.00
CA ALA A 215 14.48 24.13 31.58
C ALA A 215 14.92 23.34 32.82
N ASP A 216 16.15 22.82 32.78
CA ASP A 216 16.79 22.20 33.93
C ASP A 216 16.63 23.16 35.12
N SER A 217 15.88 22.71 36.12
CA SER A 217 15.70 23.47 37.36
C SER A 217 16.99 23.38 38.17
N PRO A 218 17.44 24.49 38.79
CA PRO A 218 18.76 24.62 39.40
C PRO A 218 18.98 23.73 40.64
#